data_AF-A0A7S2R976-F1
#
_entry.id   AF-A0A7S2R976-F1
#
_cell.length_a   1.000
_cell.length_b   1.000
_cell.length_c   1.000
_cell.angle_alpha   90.00
_cell.angle_beta   90.00
_cell.angle_gamma   90.00
#
_symmetry.space_group_name_H-M   'P 1'
#
loop_
_entity.id
_entity.type
_entity.pdbx_description
1 polymer ?
#
loop_
_entity_poly.entity_id
_entity_poly.type
_entity_poly.pdbx_seq_one_letter_code
_entity_poly.pdbx_strand_id
1 'polypeptide(L)'
;ATQLNGGIGTILTLQDMIQEGNLGLMEAAERFEPQRGFRFSTYASHWVRQRILRSIADHSRVIRLPVHVHSILRTIRRTREDMEKEDGSSPSIEELATRLEMPVEKLKKYTDSSQMVLSLEVPFNRNSRDDKRTLGERIASDSPTPEEDAEFDSLREDIRSVMNSLGQREKEVLTIRFGLGDGTPRTVEETSRGLGISRDRVRNVEARALNKLRHPQRNYKLKEYVGEQSDEKQIIENLSPEEIWSF
;
A
#
# COMPACT_ATOMS: atom_id res chain seq x y z
N ALA A 1 -15.90 2.12 -38.52
CA ALA A 1 -15.07 2.34 -37.31
C ALA A 1 -15.81 1.73 -36.13
N THR A 2 -15.66 0.41 -35.98
CA THR A 2 -16.46 -0.39 -35.05
C THR A 2 -15.88 -0.25 -33.65
N GLN A 3 -16.72 0.22 -32.74
CA GLN A 3 -16.47 0.27 -31.31
C GLN A 3 -16.02 -1.13 -30.82
N LEU A 4 -14.77 -1.23 -30.37
CA LEU A 4 -14.34 -2.31 -29.50
C LEU A 4 -14.96 -2.05 -28.12
N ASN A 5 -16.22 -2.45 -27.96
CA ASN A 5 -16.88 -2.51 -26.67
C ASN A 5 -16.19 -3.57 -25.80
N GLY A 6 -15.49 -3.11 -24.77
CA GLY A 6 -15.05 -3.98 -23.67
C GLY A 6 -13.66 -3.68 -23.12
N GLY A 7 -13.41 -2.44 -22.68
CA GLY A 7 -12.27 -2.13 -21.81
C GLY A 7 -11.59 -0.82 -22.15
N ILE A 8 -11.92 0.24 -21.41
CA ILE A 8 -10.99 1.33 -21.14
C ILE A 8 -9.77 0.68 -20.46
N GLY A 9 -8.70 0.33 -21.19
CA GLY A 9 -7.59 -0.32 -20.48
C GLY A 9 -6.47 -1.01 -21.25
N THR A 10 -6.30 -0.85 -22.57
CA THR A 10 -4.99 -1.13 -23.16
C THR A 10 -4.30 0.21 -23.40
N ILE A 11 -3.35 0.54 -22.53
CA ILE A 11 -2.48 1.73 -22.68
C ILE A 11 -1.76 1.69 -24.04
N LEU A 12 -1.45 0.48 -24.51
CA LEU A 12 -0.78 0.25 -25.78
C LEU A 12 -1.69 0.58 -26.96
N THR A 13 -1.20 1.48 -27.82
CA THR A 13 -1.83 1.81 -29.10
C THR A 13 -1.50 0.76 -30.16
N LEU A 14 -2.23 0.80 -31.28
CA LEU A 14 -1.90 -0.03 -32.45
C LEU A 14 -0.48 0.26 -32.97
N GLN A 15 -0.04 1.52 -32.94
CA GLN A 15 1.31 1.90 -33.38
C GLN A 15 2.37 1.25 -32.49
N ASP A 16 2.15 1.22 -31.17
CA ASP A 16 3.08 0.56 -30.24
C ASP A 16 3.19 -0.94 -30.53
N MET A 17 2.05 -1.60 -30.79
CA MET A 17 2.05 -3.02 -31.17
C MET A 17 2.79 -3.26 -32.49
N ILE A 18 2.67 -2.36 -33.47
CA ILE A 18 3.40 -2.44 -34.73
C ILE A 18 4.90 -2.28 -34.48
N GLN A 19 5.33 -1.34 -33.64
CA GLN A 19 6.74 -1.15 -33.33
C GLN A 19 7.36 -2.35 -32.60
N GLU A 20 6.65 -2.92 -31.63
CA GLU A 20 7.07 -4.16 -30.97
C GLU A 20 7.13 -5.35 -31.94
N GLY A 21 6.20 -5.39 -32.89
CA GLY A 21 6.24 -6.34 -34.00
C GLY A 21 7.47 -6.16 -34.89
N ASN A 22 7.85 -4.92 -35.21
CA ASN A 22 9.05 -4.62 -35.99
C ASN A 22 10.32 -5.05 -35.25
N LEU A 23 10.40 -4.84 -33.93
CA LEU A 23 11.49 -5.36 -33.10
C LEU A 23 11.58 -6.89 -33.18
N GLY A 24 10.44 -7.59 -33.10
CA GLY A 24 10.40 -9.05 -33.27
C GLY A 24 10.78 -9.52 -34.66
N LEU A 25 10.45 -8.75 -35.70
CA LEU A 25 10.86 -9.05 -37.07
C LEU A 25 12.38 -8.90 -37.25
N MET A 26 12.99 -7.88 -36.64
CA MET A 26 14.45 -7.69 -36.66
C MET A 26 15.17 -8.86 -35.96
N GLU A 27 14.70 -9.27 -34.78
CA GLU A 27 15.25 -10.47 -34.09
C GLU A 27 15.11 -11.75 -34.92
N ALA A 28 13.98 -11.90 -35.62
CA ALA A 28 13.80 -13.02 -36.54
C ALA A 28 14.81 -12.97 -37.69
N ALA A 29 15.04 -11.80 -38.28
CA ALA A 29 15.98 -11.64 -39.39
C ALA A 29 17.41 -11.95 -38.97
N GLU A 30 17.84 -11.52 -37.77
CA GLU A 30 19.18 -11.80 -37.23
C GLU A 30 19.43 -13.30 -36.98
N ARG A 31 18.41 -14.03 -36.53
CA ARG A 31 18.53 -15.44 -36.13
C ARG A 31 18.11 -16.43 -37.20
N PHE A 32 17.67 -15.96 -38.37
CA PHE A 32 17.17 -16.85 -39.41
C PHE A 32 18.31 -17.52 -40.18
N GLU A 33 18.25 -18.84 -40.30
CA GLU A 33 19.19 -19.64 -41.09
C GLU A 33 18.50 -20.13 -42.38
N PRO A 34 18.78 -19.53 -43.55
CA PRO A 34 18.16 -19.94 -44.82
C PRO A 34 18.46 -21.39 -45.22
N GLN A 35 19.57 -21.95 -44.75
CA GLN A 35 20.02 -23.30 -45.09
C GLN A 35 19.08 -24.40 -44.57
N ARG A 36 18.22 -24.11 -43.59
CA ARG A 36 17.28 -25.08 -43.02
C ARG A 36 16.03 -25.31 -43.89
N GLY A 37 15.84 -24.55 -44.96
CA GLY A 37 14.76 -24.77 -45.94
C GLY A 37 13.35 -24.33 -45.51
N PHE A 38 13.20 -23.65 -44.37
CA PHE A 38 11.91 -23.10 -43.93
C PHE A 38 11.67 -21.70 -44.53
N ARG A 39 10.40 -21.35 -44.79
CA ARG A 39 10.04 -19.99 -45.23
C ARG A 39 10.23 -18.99 -44.08
N PHE A 40 10.92 -17.88 -44.37
CA PHE A 40 11.15 -16.81 -43.39
C PHE A 40 9.84 -16.28 -42.78
N SER A 41 8.78 -16.11 -43.58
CA SER A 41 7.48 -15.62 -43.10
C SER A 41 6.88 -16.49 -42.00
N THR A 42 6.99 -17.81 -42.11
CA THR A 42 6.54 -18.76 -41.07
C THR A 42 7.37 -18.58 -39.80
N TYR A 43 8.69 -18.52 -39.92
CA TYR A 43 9.59 -18.34 -38.78
C TYR A 43 9.38 -16.99 -38.07
N ALA A 44 9.41 -15.88 -38.82
CA ALA A 44 9.25 -14.53 -38.32
C ALA A 44 7.90 -14.31 -37.61
N SER A 45 6.83 -14.98 -38.07
CA SER A 45 5.51 -14.85 -37.44
C SER A 45 5.49 -15.27 -35.97
N HIS A 46 6.35 -16.22 -35.56
CA HIS A 46 6.49 -16.61 -34.15
C HIS A 46 7.16 -15.52 -33.32
N TRP A 47 8.24 -14.92 -33.83
CA TRP A 47 8.96 -13.84 -33.15
C TRP A 47 8.14 -12.57 -33.02
N VAL A 48 7.46 -12.16 -34.09
CA VAL A 48 6.54 -11.01 -34.11
C VAL A 48 5.43 -11.23 -33.09
N ARG A 49 4.75 -12.39 -33.10
CA ARG A 49 3.69 -12.70 -32.14
C ARG A 49 4.20 -12.72 -30.70
N GLN A 50 5.36 -13.33 -30.45
CA GLN A 50 5.94 -13.43 -29.11
C GLN A 50 6.26 -12.05 -28.54
N ARG A 51 6.87 -11.17 -29.35
CA ARG A 51 7.23 -9.80 -28.94
C ARG A 51 5.99 -8.96 -28.64
N ILE A 52 4.99 -8.98 -29.52
CA ILE A 52 3.73 -8.26 -29.30
C ILE A 52 3.04 -8.76 -28.02
N LEU A 53 2.89 -10.09 -27.84
CA LEU A 53 2.24 -10.64 -26.64
C LEU A 53 2.99 -10.31 -25.35
N ARG A 54 4.33 -10.31 -25.39
CA ARG A 54 5.16 -9.91 -24.26
C ARG A 54 4.96 -8.44 -23.93
N SER A 55 5.01 -7.55 -24.93
CA SER A 55 4.79 -6.12 -24.69
C SER A 55 3.39 -5.83 -24.16
N ILE A 56 2.36 -6.54 -24.64
CA ILE A 56 1.01 -6.47 -24.09
C ILE A 56 1.00 -6.89 -22.61
N ALA A 57 1.62 -8.00 -22.25
CA ALA A 57 1.70 -8.41 -20.84
C ALA A 57 2.47 -7.40 -19.98
N ASP A 58 3.50 -6.78 -20.55
CA ASP A 58 4.42 -5.91 -19.82
C ASP A 58 3.90 -4.47 -19.64
N HIS A 59 3.17 -3.93 -20.61
CA HIS A 59 2.81 -2.50 -20.70
C HIS A 59 1.32 -2.21 -20.86
N SER A 60 0.44 -3.22 -20.96
CA SER A 60 -1.00 -2.94 -21.15
C SER A 60 -1.69 -2.34 -19.93
N ARG A 61 -1.14 -2.51 -18.72
CA ARG A 61 -1.76 -2.11 -17.45
C ARG A 61 -0.97 -1.00 -16.77
N VAL A 62 -1.69 -0.11 -16.08
CA VAL A 62 -1.09 0.94 -15.23
C VAL A 62 -0.28 0.31 -14.09
N ILE A 63 -0.85 -0.72 -13.44
CA ILE A 63 -0.15 -1.54 -12.46
C ILE A 63 0.31 -2.81 -13.16
N ARG A 64 1.63 -2.89 -13.39
CA ARG A 64 2.28 -4.03 -14.03
C ARG A 64 2.07 -5.31 -13.22
N LEU A 65 1.71 -6.39 -13.91
CA LEU A 65 1.68 -7.74 -13.33
C LEU A 65 2.79 -8.62 -13.93
N PRO A 66 3.31 -9.60 -13.17
CA PRO A 66 4.19 -10.61 -13.73
C PRO A 66 3.51 -11.45 -14.82
N VAL A 67 4.28 -11.92 -15.80
CA VAL A 67 3.78 -12.70 -16.95
C VAL A 67 3.04 -13.98 -16.51
N HIS A 68 3.51 -14.66 -15.46
CA HIS A 68 2.84 -15.85 -14.93
C HIS A 68 1.44 -15.54 -14.38
N VAL A 69 1.19 -14.31 -13.91
CA VAL A 69 -0.13 -13.91 -13.43
C VAL A 69 -1.07 -13.74 -14.61
N HIS A 70 -0.60 -13.16 -15.72
CA HIS A 70 -1.36 -13.09 -16.96
C HIS A 70 -1.76 -14.46 -17.51
N SER A 71 -0.86 -15.46 -17.45
CA SER A 71 -1.21 -16.82 -17.87
C SER A 71 -2.28 -17.42 -16.98
N ILE A 72 -2.17 -17.26 -15.65
CA ILE A 72 -3.17 -17.76 -14.70
C ILE A 72 -4.52 -17.09 -14.93
N LEU A 73 -4.56 -15.76 -15.08
CA LEU A 73 -5.80 -15.02 -15.36
C LEU A 73 -6.45 -15.46 -16.67
N ARG A 74 -5.64 -15.76 -17.71
CA ARG A 74 -6.15 -16.30 -18.97
C ARG A 74 -6.76 -17.69 -18.76
N THR A 75 -6.13 -18.55 -17.96
CA THR A 75 -6.67 -19.87 -17.63
C THR A 75 -7.98 -19.73 -16.86
N ILE A 76 -8.04 -18.89 -15.82
CA ILE A 76 -9.26 -18.61 -15.06
C ILE A 76 -10.39 -18.15 -15.98
N ARG A 77 -10.11 -17.20 -16.88
CA ARG A 77 -11.10 -16.69 -17.83
C ARG A 77 -11.61 -17.78 -18.78
N ARG A 78 -10.72 -18.60 -19.34
CA ARG A 78 -11.10 -19.71 -20.22
C ARG A 78 -11.97 -20.73 -19.49
N THR A 79 -11.54 -21.19 -18.32
CA THR A 79 -12.30 -22.16 -17.53
C THR A 79 -13.67 -21.62 -17.16
N ARG A 80 -13.78 -20.33 -16.83
CA ARG A 80 -15.08 -19.68 -16.61
C ARG A 80 -15.95 -19.69 -17.86
N GLU A 81 -15.42 -19.29 -19.01
CA GLU A 81 -16.15 -19.28 -20.28
C GLU A 81 -16.56 -20.69 -20.73
N ASP A 82 -15.76 -21.72 -20.40
CA ASP A 82 -16.07 -23.12 -20.70
C ASP A 82 -17.19 -23.65 -19.79
N MET A 83 -17.12 -23.38 -18.47
CA MET A 83 -18.19 -23.73 -17.52
C MET A 83 -19.50 -22.99 -17.80
N GLU A 84 -19.43 -21.71 -18.19
CA GLU A 84 -20.62 -20.93 -18.59
C GLU A 84 -21.34 -21.53 -19.79
N LYS A 85 -20.61 -22.19 -20.70
CA LYS A 85 -21.20 -22.90 -21.86
C LYS A 85 -21.76 -24.27 -21.48
N GLU A 86 -21.12 -24.98 -20.56
CA GLU A 86 -21.54 -26.31 -20.10
C GLU A 86 -22.80 -26.23 -19.22
N ASP A 87 -22.80 -25.32 -18.23
CA ASP A 87 -23.82 -25.25 -17.18
C ASP A 87 -24.88 -24.15 -17.41
N GLY A 88 -24.69 -23.30 -18.43
CA GLY A 88 -25.63 -22.23 -18.79
C GLY A 88 -25.74 -21.09 -17.76
N SER A 89 -24.91 -21.10 -16.72
CA SER A 89 -24.86 -20.08 -15.66
C SER A 89 -23.42 -19.75 -15.28
N SER A 90 -23.19 -18.55 -14.72
CA SER A 90 -21.85 -18.16 -14.27
C SER A 90 -21.43 -18.98 -13.04
N PRO A 91 -20.28 -19.68 -13.09
CA PRO A 91 -19.82 -20.54 -12.01
C PRO A 91 -19.45 -19.73 -10.76
N SER A 92 -19.67 -20.33 -9.59
CA SER A 92 -19.21 -19.78 -8.32
C SER A 92 -17.68 -19.77 -8.23
N ILE A 93 -17.12 -18.89 -7.39
CA ILE A 93 -15.68 -18.85 -7.10
C ILE A 93 -15.20 -20.21 -6.55
N GLU A 94 -16.03 -20.89 -5.78
CA GLU A 94 -15.70 -22.20 -5.18
C GLU A 94 -15.67 -23.33 -6.23
N GLU A 95 -16.60 -23.30 -7.18
CA GLU A 95 -16.65 -24.26 -8.29
C GLU A 95 -15.46 -24.06 -9.25
N LEU A 96 -15.16 -22.79 -9.57
CA LEU A 96 -13.97 -22.43 -10.36
C LEU A 96 -12.68 -22.88 -9.66
N ALA A 97 -12.57 -22.68 -8.35
CA ALA A 97 -11.41 -23.10 -7.57
C ALA A 97 -11.23 -24.63 -7.59
N THR A 98 -12.33 -25.38 -7.49
CA THR A 98 -12.35 -26.84 -7.58
C THR A 98 -11.91 -27.32 -8.96
N ARG A 99 -12.45 -26.72 -10.02
CA ARG A 99 -12.10 -27.06 -11.41
C ARG A 99 -10.66 -26.74 -11.77
N LEU A 100 -10.10 -25.67 -11.19
CA LEU A 100 -8.74 -25.21 -11.39
C LEU A 100 -7.72 -25.83 -10.41
N GLU A 101 -8.17 -26.70 -9.50
CA GLU A 101 -7.34 -27.33 -8.46
C GLU A 101 -6.52 -26.30 -7.66
N MET A 102 -7.14 -25.18 -7.29
CA MET A 102 -6.48 -24.12 -6.53
C MET A 102 -7.27 -23.67 -5.31
N PRO A 103 -6.60 -23.22 -4.22
CA PRO A 103 -7.29 -22.69 -3.05
C PRO A 103 -8.14 -21.46 -3.40
N VAL A 104 -9.35 -21.39 -2.82
CA VAL A 104 -10.29 -20.27 -3.02
C VAL A 104 -9.65 -18.92 -2.69
N GLU A 105 -8.86 -18.83 -1.62
CA GLU A 105 -8.13 -17.61 -1.25
C GLU A 105 -7.17 -17.15 -2.34
N LYS A 106 -6.47 -18.09 -2.98
CA LYS A 106 -5.51 -17.79 -4.05
C LYS A 106 -6.23 -17.32 -5.30
N LEU A 107 -7.37 -17.93 -5.63
CA LEU A 107 -8.23 -17.51 -6.73
C LEU A 107 -8.77 -16.09 -6.50
N LYS A 108 -9.25 -15.78 -5.29
CA LYS A 108 -9.70 -14.43 -4.91
C LYS A 108 -8.59 -13.40 -5.12
N LYS A 109 -7.38 -13.65 -4.60
CA LYS A 109 -6.22 -12.77 -4.80
C LYS A 109 -5.91 -12.50 -6.28
N TYR A 110 -5.99 -13.51 -7.14
CA TYR A 110 -5.78 -13.30 -8.58
C TYR A 110 -6.89 -12.47 -9.20
N THR A 111 -8.15 -12.77 -8.89
CA THR A 111 -9.30 -12.00 -9.39
C THR A 111 -9.23 -10.55 -8.94
N ASP A 112 -8.89 -10.29 -7.67
CA ASP A 112 -8.74 -8.93 -7.12
C ASP A 112 -7.60 -8.19 -7.82
N SER A 113 -6.45 -8.85 -8.03
CA SER A 113 -5.30 -8.27 -8.76
C SER A 113 -5.60 -7.96 -10.23
N SER A 114 -6.64 -8.59 -10.80
CA SER A 114 -7.05 -8.40 -12.20
C SER A 114 -7.92 -7.17 -12.43
N GLN A 115 -8.41 -6.53 -11.37
CA GLN A 115 -9.22 -5.32 -11.45
C GLN A 115 -8.45 -4.19 -12.15
N MET A 116 -9.09 -3.52 -13.11
CA MET A 116 -8.50 -2.38 -13.80
C MET A 116 -8.67 -1.11 -12.97
N VAL A 117 -7.69 -0.22 -13.04
CA VAL A 117 -7.79 1.11 -12.44
C VAL A 117 -8.92 1.90 -13.11
N LEU A 118 -9.67 2.65 -12.31
CA LEU A 118 -10.71 3.55 -12.77
C LEU A 118 -10.14 4.96 -12.91
N SER A 119 -10.59 5.70 -13.92
CA SER A 119 -10.24 7.13 -14.02
C SER A 119 -10.98 7.92 -12.94
N LEU A 120 -10.25 8.81 -12.26
CA LEU A 120 -10.82 9.72 -11.27
C LEU A 120 -11.74 10.77 -11.89
N GLU A 121 -11.61 11.03 -13.20
CA GLU A 121 -12.46 11.98 -13.94
C GLU A 121 -13.80 11.38 -14.35
N VAL A 122 -14.05 10.10 -14.09
CA VAL A 122 -15.35 9.50 -14.40
C VAL A 122 -16.43 10.24 -13.59
N PRO A 123 -17.52 10.72 -14.23
CA PRO A 123 -18.61 11.36 -13.51
C PRO A 123 -19.22 10.37 -12.53
N PHE A 124 -19.40 10.80 -11.28
CA PHE A 124 -19.88 9.92 -10.22
C PHE A 124 -21.31 9.44 -10.50
N ASN A 125 -22.21 10.35 -10.85
CA ASN A 125 -23.58 10.04 -11.23
C ASN A 125 -23.77 10.23 -12.74
N ARG A 126 -23.73 9.13 -13.49
CA ARG A 126 -23.93 9.14 -14.95
C ARG A 126 -25.33 9.59 -15.38
N ASN A 127 -26.32 9.53 -14.48
CA ASN A 127 -27.73 9.77 -14.79
C ASN A 127 -28.23 11.15 -14.38
N SER A 128 -27.46 11.91 -13.59
CA SER A 128 -27.81 13.27 -13.20
C SER A 128 -27.11 14.27 -14.12
N ARG A 129 -27.87 15.14 -14.79
CA ARG A 129 -27.30 16.22 -15.61
C ARG A 129 -26.77 17.40 -14.78
N ASP A 130 -27.25 17.52 -13.55
CA ASP A 130 -26.92 18.64 -12.66
C ASP A 130 -25.70 18.33 -11.78
N ASP A 131 -25.46 17.04 -11.46
CA ASP A 131 -24.32 16.62 -10.65
C ASP A 131 -23.12 16.23 -11.53
N LYS A 132 -22.26 17.22 -11.80
CA LYS A 132 -21.03 17.07 -12.61
C LYS A 132 -19.83 16.56 -11.80
N ARG A 133 -20.00 16.24 -10.52
CA ARG A 133 -18.89 15.83 -9.67
C ARG A 133 -18.22 14.57 -10.20
N THR A 134 -16.89 14.61 -10.21
CA THR A 134 -16.07 13.48 -10.61
C THR A 134 -15.87 12.50 -9.46
N LEU A 135 -15.43 11.28 -9.76
CA LEU A 135 -15.09 10.29 -8.73
C LEU A 135 -13.99 10.82 -7.81
N GLY A 136 -12.99 11.50 -8.37
CA GLY A 136 -11.86 12.06 -7.62
C GLY A 136 -12.27 13.10 -6.58
N GLU A 137 -13.25 13.95 -6.87
CA GLU A 137 -13.76 14.97 -5.94
C GLU A 137 -14.44 14.39 -4.69
N ARG A 138 -14.84 13.11 -4.72
CA ARG A 138 -15.45 12.43 -3.56
C ARG A 138 -14.46 11.64 -2.72
N ILE A 139 -13.24 11.46 -3.19
CA ILE A 139 -12.22 10.74 -2.42
C ILE A 139 -11.76 11.68 -1.30
N ALA A 140 -11.97 11.25 -0.06
CA ALA A 140 -11.49 11.99 1.10
C ALA A 140 -9.96 12.03 1.10
N SER A 141 -9.40 13.13 1.57
CA SER A 141 -7.96 13.21 1.84
C SER A 141 -7.65 12.42 3.12
N ASP A 142 -6.48 11.78 3.15
CA ASP A 142 -5.91 11.20 4.38
C ASP A 142 -5.21 12.28 5.25
N SER A 143 -5.30 13.55 4.86
CA SER A 143 -4.77 14.67 5.66
C SER A 143 -5.58 14.83 6.94
N PRO A 144 -4.93 15.22 8.06
CA PRO A 144 -5.64 15.54 9.28
C PRO A 144 -6.65 16.66 9.03
N THR A 145 -7.76 16.59 9.75
CA THR A 145 -8.78 17.64 9.74
C THR A 145 -8.26 18.89 10.48
N PRO A 146 -8.82 20.09 10.21
CA PRO A 146 -8.45 21.30 10.97
C PRO A 146 -8.68 21.19 12.47
N GLU A 147 -9.65 20.34 12.89
CA GLU A 147 -9.92 20.03 14.29
C GLU A 147 -8.78 19.18 14.88
N GLU A 148 -8.39 18.09 14.22
CA GLU A 148 -7.25 17.27 14.62
C GLU A 148 -5.95 18.08 14.68
N ASP A 149 -5.68 18.94 13.69
CA ASP A 149 -4.51 19.83 13.68
C ASP A 149 -4.53 20.79 14.89
N ALA A 150 -5.67 21.38 15.22
CA ALA A 150 -5.82 22.26 16.37
C ALA A 150 -5.65 21.51 17.71
N GLU A 151 -6.12 20.27 17.80
CA GLU A 151 -5.89 19.39 18.94
C GLU A 151 -4.41 19.06 19.11
N PHE A 152 -3.70 18.72 18.02
CA PHE A 152 -2.26 18.46 18.05
C PHE A 152 -1.45 19.68 18.48
N ASP A 153 -1.79 20.87 17.98
CA ASP A 153 -1.14 22.11 18.39
C ASP A 153 -1.41 22.43 19.87
N SER A 154 -2.64 22.25 20.33
CA SER A 154 -3.02 22.43 21.74
C SER A 154 -2.24 21.47 22.65
N LEU A 155 -2.19 20.18 22.27
CA LEU A 155 -1.41 19.16 22.97
C LEU A 155 0.07 19.55 23.05
N ARG A 156 0.63 20.06 21.95
CA ARG A 156 2.04 20.48 21.90
C ARG A 156 2.31 21.68 22.81
N GLU A 157 1.41 22.65 22.88
CA GLU A 157 1.51 23.78 23.81
C GLU A 157 1.41 23.34 25.27
N ASP A 158 0.48 22.45 25.59
CA ASP A 158 0.32 21.93 26.95
C ASP A 158 1.51 21.08 27.39
N ILE A 159 2.04 20.22 26.51
CA ILE A 159 3.29 19.48 26.78
C ILE A 159 4.43 20.46 27.07
N ARG A 160 4.60 21.53 26.27
CA ARG A 160 5.62 22.56 26.52
C ARG A 160 5.40 23.26 27.86
N SER A 161 4.16 23.59 28.19
CA SER A 161 3.78 24.23 29.46
C SER A 161 4.18 23.35 30.65
N VAL A 162 3.83 22.06 30.62
CA VAL A 162 4.16 21.13 31.69
C VAL A 162 5.68 20.88 31.76
N MET A 163 6.36 20.77 30.62
CA MET A 163 7.82 20.60 30.54
C MET A 163 8.58 21.81 31.12
N ASN A 164 8.02 23.02 31.07
CA ASN A 164 8.61 24.21 31.69
C ASN A 164 8.57 24.17 33.22
N SER A 165 7.76 23.29 33.84
CA SER A 165 7.74 23.06 35.29
C SER A 165 8.87 22.14 35.79
N LEU A 166 9.61 21.52 34.88
CA LEU A 166 10.73 20.64 35.18
C LEU A 166 12.04 21.41 35.25
N GLY A 167 13.04 20.83 35.91
CA GLY A 167 14.39 21.40 35.88
C GLY A 167 14.99 21.35 34.47
N GLN A 168 15.90 22.27 34.15
CA GLN A 168 16.55 22.36 32.83
C GLN A 168 17.12 21.01 32.36
N ARG A 169 17.78 20.27 33.27
CA ARG A 169 18.39 18.96 32.96
C ARG A 169 17.34 17.86 32.73
N GLU A 170 16.20 17.92 33.41
CA GLU A 170 15.09 16.99 33.24
C GLU A 170 14.40 17.22 31.89
N LYS A 171 14.20 18.50 31.53
CA LYS A 171 13.66 18.91 30.24
C LYS A 171 14.55 18.46 29.08
N GLU A 172 15.86 18.70 29.16
CA GLU A 172 16.83 18.27 28.14
C GLU A 172 16.81 16.75 27.90
N VAL A 173 16.80 15.97 28.97
CA VAL A 173 16.74 14.49 28.86
C VAL A 173 15.44 14.06 28.18
N LEU A 174 14.29 14.57 28.61
CA LEU A 174 13.00 14.19 28.03
C LEU A 174 12.84 14.66 26.57
N THR A 175 13.29 15.87 26.24
CA THR A 175 13.22 16.39 24.85
C THR A 175 14.00 15.51 23.88
N ILE A 176 15.19 15.05 24.27
CA ILE A 176 16.02 14.17 23.43
C ILE A 176 15.48 12.74 23.41
N ARG A 177 15.03 12.19 24.55
CA ARG A 177 14.52 10.81 24.62
C ARG A 177 13.27 10.62 23.79
N PHE A 178 12.32 11.55 23.89
CA PHE A 178 11.01 11.46 23.21
C PHE A 178 10.95 12.24 21.89
N GLY A 179 12.05 12.86 21.45
CA GLY A 179 12.08 13.58 20.18
C GLY A 179 11.15 14.80 20.13
N LEU A 180 10.89 15.46 21.27
CA LEU A 180 9.92 16.57 21.36
C LEU A 180 10.37 17.84 20.60
N GLY A 181 11.62 17.86 20.12
CA GLY A 181 12.18 18.96 19.33
C GLY A 181 12.33 18.64 17.85
N ASP A 182 12.88 17.47 17.53
CA ASP A 182 13.27 17.04 16.18
C ASP A 182 12.42 15.88 15.61
N GLY A 183 11.44 15.38 16.38
CA GLY A 183 10.54 14.30 15.97
C GLY A 183 11.15 12.89 16.03
N THR A 184 12.42 12.77 16.42
CA THR A 184 13.12 11.48 16.46
C THR A 184 13.38 11.05 17.91
N PRO A 185 12.71 10.00 18.41
CA PRO A 185 13.01 9.47 19.74
C PRO A 185 14.41 8.85 19.74
N ARG A 186 15.12 8.98 20.86
CA ARG A 186 16.48 8.46 21.02
C ARG A 186 16.58 7.45 22.15
N THR A 187 17.45 6.46 21.96
CA THR A 187 17.75 5.46 23.00
C THR A 187 18.47 6.11 24.19
N VAL A 188 18.43 5.46 25.36
CA VAL A 188 19.17 5.91 26.57
C VAL A 188 20.65 6.12 26.25
N GLU A 189 21.22 5.27 25.41
CA GLU A 189 22.62 5.32 25.02
C GLU A 189 22.93 6.54 24.14
N GLU A 190 22.09 6.83 23.16
CA GLU A 190 22.24 8.00 22.29
C GLU A 190 22.01 9.30 23.06
N THR A 191 21.03 9.34 23.97
CA THR A 191 20.83 10.48 24.86
C THR A 191 22.02 10.69 25.80
N SER A 192 22.57 9.60 26.36
CA SER A 192 23.76 9.61 27.20
C SER A 192 24.95 10.21 26.46
N ARG A 193 25.18 9.79 25.21
CA ARG A 193 26.23 10.32 24.33
C ARG A 193 25.99 11.79 23.99
N GLY A 194 24.76 12.16 23.68
CA GLY A 194 24.39 13.55 23.32
C GLY A 194 24.51 14.55 24.47
N LEU A 195 24.25 14.13 25.72
CA LEU A 195 24.30 14.99 26.91
C LEU A 195 25.58 14.89 27.72
N GLY A 196 26.50 13.99 27.35
CA GLY A 196 27.76 13.76 28.06
C GLY A 196 27.59 13.22 29.48
N ILE A 197 26.54 12.42 29.73
CA ILE A 197 26.22 11.85 31.06
C ILE A 197 26.09 10.34 30.99
N SER A 198 26.32 9.63 32.10
CA SER A 198 26.17 8.16 32.16
C SER A 198 24.74 7.70 31.84
N ARG A 199 24.61 6.51 31.24
CA ARG A 199 23.34 5.84 30.93
C ARG A 199 22.42 5.73 32.15
N ASP A 200 22.96 5.35 33.30
CA ASP A 200 22.17 5.22 34.53
C ASP A 200 21.70 6.57 35.05
N ARG A 201 22.48 7.64 34.80
CA ARG A 201 22.08 8.99 35.12
C ARG A 201 20.91 9.46 34.24
N VAL A 202 20.91 9.11 32.95
CA VAL A 202 19.76 9.36 32.05
C VAL A 202 18.51 8.68 32.58
N ARG A 203 18.57 7.37 32.89
CA ARG A 203 17.44 6.61 33.45
C ARG A 203 16.90 7.22 34.75
N ASN A 204 17.80 7.59 35.66
CA ASN A 204 17.42 8.20 36.94
C ASN A 204 16.74 9.57 36.77
N VAL A 205 17.23 10.39 35.85
CA VAL A 205 16.64 11.71 35.54
C VAL A 205 15.29 11.53 34.85
N GLU A 206 15.18 10.60 33.90
CA GLU A 206 13.93 10.26 33.20
C GLU A 206 12.86 9.79 34.18
N ALA A 207 13.16 8.79 35.02
CA ALA A 207 12.21 8.26 36.01
C ALA A 207 11.75 9.34 37.00
N ARG A 208 12.68 10.19 37.46
CA ARG A 208 12.36 11.31 38.35
C ARG A 208 11.47 12.36 37.67
N ALA A 209 11.77 12.71 36.42
CA ALA A 209 11.01 13.67 35.65
C ALA A 209 9.60 13.15 35.38
N LEU A 210 9.44 11.91 34.91
CA LEU A 210 8.15 11.27 34.72
C LEU A 210 7.35 11.20 36.03
N ASN A 211 7.98 10.86 37.16
CA ASN A 211 7.29 10.84 38.44
C ASN A 211 6.77 12.23 38.86
N LYS A 212 7.53 13.30 38.58
CA LYS A 212 7.05 14.68 38.80
C LYS A 212 5.88 15.02 37.88
N LEU A 213 5.95 14.63 36.60
CA LEU A 213 4.89 14.86 35.62
C LEU A 213 3.59 14.13 35.96
N ARG A 214 3.67 12.95 36.60
CA ARG A 214 2.50 12.18 37.07
C ARG A 214 1.71 12.85 38.20
N HIS A 215 2.27 13.85 38.88
CA HIS A 215 1.58 14.52 39.98
C HIS A 215 0.32 15.25 39.47
N PRO A 216 -0.87 15.10 40.11
CA PRO A 216 -2.14 15.63 39.60
C PRO A 216 -2.12 17.13 39.28
N GLN A 217 -1.41 17.92 40.09
CA GLN A 217 -1.24 19.38 39.87
C GLN A 217 -0.55 19.74 38.54
N ARG A 218 0.20 18.81 37.94
CA ARG A 218 0.91 19.01 36.66
C ARG A 218 0.25 18.24 35.52
N ASN A 219 -0.31 17.07 35.81
CA ASN A 219 -0.94 16.20 34.83
C ASN A 219 -2.37 16.61 34.45
N TYR A 220 -3.02 17.52 35.19
CA TYR A 220 -4.44 17.82 34.97
C TYR A 220 -4.78 18.23 33.52
N LYS A 221 -3.88 18.96 32.84
CA LYS A 221 -4.04 19.36 31.44
C LYS A 221 -3.82 18.21 30.46
N LEU A 222 -2.80 17.39 30.70
CA LEU A 222 -2.43 16.29 29.81
C LEU A 222 -3.39 15.10 29.93
N LYS A 223 -4.08 14.98 31.06
CA LYS A 223 -5.06 13.92 31.32
C LYS A 223 -6.28 14.00 30.39
N GLU A 224 -6.65 15.20 29.94
CA GLU A 224 -7.78 15.43 29.04
C GLU A 224 -7.56 14.77 27.67
N TYR A 225 -6.32 14.81 27.16
CA TYR A 225 -5.93 14.19 25.89
C TYR A 225 -5.86 12.66 25.92
N VAL A 226 -5.80 12.06 27.12
CA VAL A 226 -5.69 10.59 27.25
C VAL A 226 -7.05 9.90 27.13
N GLY A 227 -8.17 10.63 27.35
CA GLY A 227 -9.53 10.10 27.27
C GLY A 227 -9.80 8.91 28.22
N GLU A 228 -11.07 8.55 28.42
CA GLU A 228 -11.49 7.33 29.13
C GLU A 228 -11.21 6.03 28.32
N GLN A 229 -10.11 5.96 27.57
CA GLN A 229 -9.66 4.75 26.86
C GLN A 229 -8.46 4.05 27.52
N SER A 230 -8.13 4.46 28.74
CA SER A 230 -7.26 3.68 29.62
C SER A 230 -8.10 3.01 30.69
N ASP A 231 -8.87 1.99 30.31
CA ASP A 231 -9.08 0.86 31.23
C ASP A 231 -7.69 0.27 31.49
N GLU A 232 -6.94 0.87 32.43
CA GLU A 232 -5.60 0.46 32.87
C GLU A 232 -5.54 -1.02 33.29
N LYS A 233 -6.70 -1.68 33.42
CA LYS A 233 -6.84 -3.11 33.73
C LYS A 233 -6.78 -4.03 32.50
N GLN A 234 -7.27 -3.63 31.32
CA GLN A 234 -7.36 -4.55 30.17
C GLN A 234 -6.03 -4.73 29.41
N ILE A 235 -5.13 -3.73 29.46
CA ILE A 235 -3.82 -3.82 28.80
C ILE A 235 -2.83 -4.66 29.64
N ILE A 236 -2.97 -4.64 30.97
CA ILE A 236 -2.10 -5.40 31.88
C ILE A 236 -2.59 -6.85 32.06
N GLU A 237 -3.90 -7.12 31.91
CA GLU A 237 -4.45 -8.48 32.00
C GLU A 237 -4.17 -9.37 30.77
N ASN A 238 -3.81 -8.78 29.62
CA ASN A 238 -3.64 -9.52 28.36
C ASN A 238 -2.18 -9.78 27.96
N LEU A 239 -1.20 -9.43 28.79
CA LEU A 239 0.22 -9.69 28.52
C LEU A 239 0.76 -10.71 29.52
N SER A 240 1.39 -11.77 29.01
CA SER A 240 2.01 -12.81 29.84
C SER A 240 3.18 -12.21 30.63
N PRO A 241 3.44 -12.64 31.88
CA PRO A 241 4.60 -12.19 32.67
C PRO A 241 5.96 -12.31 31.95
N GLU A 242 6.06 -13.17 30.94
CA GLU A 242 7.26 -13.37 30.11
C GLU A 242 7.48 -12.24 29.08
N GLU A 243 6.43 -11.55 28.64
CA GLU A 243 6.51 -10.44 27.67
C GLU A 243 6.97 -9.13 28.32
N ILE A 244 6.83 -9.01 29.64
CA ILE A 244 7.11 -7.80 30.43
C ILE A 244 8.64 -7.60 30.67
N TRP A 245 9.45 -8.67 30.55
CA TRP A 245 10.88 -8.64 30.90
C TRP A 245 11.84 -9.04 29.77
N SER A 246 11.40 -9.02 28.51
CA SER A 246 12.31 -9.22 27.37
C SER A 246 12.65 -7.91 26.65
N PHE A 247 13.46 -7.06 27.31
CA PHE A 247 14.52 -6.23 26.72
C PHE A 247 15.43 -5.63 27.80
#